data_AF-A0A1G9K100-F1
#
_entry.id   AF-A0A1G9K100-F1
#
_cell.length_a   1.000
_cell.length_b   1.000
_cell.length_c   1.000
_cell.angle_alpha   90.00
_cell.angle_beta   90.00
_cell.angle_gamma   90.00
#
_symmetry.space_group_name_H-M   'P 1'
#
loop_
_entity.id
_entity.type
_entity.pdbx_description
1 polymer ?
#
loop_
_entity_poly.entity_id
_entity_poly.type
_entity_poly.pdbx_seq_one_letter_code
_entity_poly.pdbx_strand_id
1 'polypeptide(L)'
;MKYIFLLAAACLLPFCGIAQTEPGRAQPDSSGDDLLKTLVDTASRPALLPPKMIVTQRLLWGSKGFMRTTGMAPLTPEGRAHELKIRRSMLVSHQVAGFVTLAGFIAQGIVGAKLYNATGSEYSRLKSTHETIGTAVNITYTTTALLSLFAPPRMVSERRGFSSIKLHKYLAVVHIAGMIATNVLASSLEGHPELKPYHRAAAYTTFGAFAASVIAIKF
;
A
#
# COMPACT_ATOMS: atom_id res chain seq x y z
N MET A 1 -25.30 -8.84 -10.32
CA MET A 1 -25.09 -7.71 -9.38
C MET A 1 -25.90 -7.98 -8.11
N LYS A 2 -25.37 -7.67 -6.91
CA LYS A 2 -25.59 -8.33 -5.59
C LYS A 2 -24.55 -9.47 -5.47
N TYR A 3 -23.42 -9.36 -4.76
CA TYR A 3 -23.18 -8.83 -3.43
C TYR A 3 -21.77 -8.24 -3.35
N ILE A 4 -21.66 -6.97 -3.01
CA ILE A 4 -20.41 -6.35 -2.55
C ILE A 4 -20.84 -5.52 -1.35
N PHE A 5 -20.57 -6.02 -0.14
CA PHE A 5 -20.36 -5.27 1.10
C PHE A 5 -20.33 -6.30 2.23
N LEU A 6 -19.15 -6.46 2.86
CA LEU A 6 -18.91 -6.86 4.26
C LEU A 6 -17.39 -7.06 4.37
N LEU A 7 -16.64 -5.99 4.65
CA LEU A 7 -16.18 -5.59 5.99
C LEU A 7 -15.20 -6.60 6.60
N ALA A 8 -13.92 -6.31 6.41
CA ALA A 8 -12.85 -6.82 7.24
C ALA A 8 -12.88 -6.09 8.59
N ALA A 9 -13.27 -6.80 9.65
CA ALA A 9 -13.12 -6.37 11.02
C ALA A 9 -12.80 -7.59 11.89
N ALA A 10 -11.55 -7.72 12.31
CA ALA A 10 -11.16 -8.42 13.55
C ALA A 10 -9.63 -8.36 13.70
N CYS A 11 -9.12 -7.43 14.51
CA CYS A 11 -8.03 -7.71 15.45
C CYS A 11 -7.77 -6.50 16.36
N LEU A 12 -8.62 -6.32 17.38
CA LEU A 12 -8.29 -5.49 18.54
C LEU A 12 -8.95 -6.14 19.77
N LEU A 13 -8.15 -6.85 20.55
CA LEU A 13 -8.47 -7.14 21.96
C LEU A 13 -7.46 -6.37 22.83
N PRO A 14 -7.92 -5.66 23.87
CA PRO A 14 -7.05 -5.00 24.83
C PRO A 14 -6.64 -6.00 25.92
N PHE A 15 -5.34 -6.09 26.22
CA PHE A 15 -4.89 -6.76 27.44
C PHE A 15 -5.12 -5.82 28.62
N CYS A 16 -6.01 -6.24 29.51
CA CYS A 16 -6.31 -5.61 30.79
C CYS A 16 -5.09 -5.74 31.72
N GLY A 17 -4.73 -4.65 32.39
CA GLY A 17 -3.61 -4.59 33.33
C GLY A 17 -3.89 -5.28 34.66
N ILE A 18 -2.80 -5.64 35.33
CA ILE A 18 -2.74 -5.76 36.80
C ILE A 18 -1.66 -4.78 37.25
N ALA A 19 -2.07 -3.82 38.07
CA ALA A 19 -1.18 -2.92 38.78
C ALA A 19 -0.60 -3.64 40.01
N GLN A 20 0.71 -3.52 40.21
CA GLN A 20 1.34 -3.77 41.50
C GLN A 20 2.03 -2.49 41.96
N THR A 21 1.68 -2.08 43.17
CA THR A 21 2.24 -0.95 43.92
C THR A 21 3.51 -1.40 44.62
N GLU A 22 4.59 -0.63 44.54
CA GLU A 22 5.80 -0.80 45.36
C GLU A 22 6.16 0.56 46.00
N PRO A 23 6.59 0.59 47.28
CA PRO A 23 6.81 1.82 48.03
C PRO A 23 8.26 2.34 47.95
N GLY A 24 8.39 3.66 48.09
CA GLY A 24 9.52 4.36 48.70
C GLY A 24 10.92 4.18 48.06
N ARG A 25 11.38 5.18 47.31
CA ARG A 25 12.82 5.43 47.16
C ARG A 25 13.15 6.93 47.07
N ALA A 26 14.26 7.25 47.71
CA ALA A 26 14.82 8.56 47.99
C ALA A 26 14.89 9.53 46.81
N GLN A 27 14.75 10.82 47.14
CA GLN A 27 15.02 11.97 46.28
C GLN A 27 16.48 11.95 45.80
N PRO A 28 16.75 11.94 44.48
CA PRO A 28 18.10 12.20 43.96
C PRO A 28 18.31 13.71 43.78
N ASP A 29 19.55 14.14 43.97
CA ASP A 29 20.01 15.51 43.76
C ASP A 29 19.61 16.06 42.38
N SER A 30 18.82 17.13 42.41
CA SER A 30 18.16 17.76 41.26
C SER A 30 19.10 18.43 40.25
N SER A 31 20.38 18.64 40.58
CA SER A 31 21.30 19.43 39.74
C SER A 31 21.87 18.66 38.55
N GLY A 32 22.10 17.34 38.67
CA GLY A 32 22.63 16.53 37.58
C GLY A 32 21.58 16.23 36.53
N ASP A 33 20.36 15.94 36.97
CA ASP A 33 19.21 15.66 36.10
C ASP A 33 18.77 16.90 35.32
N ASP A 34 18.82 18.10 35.92
CA ASP A 34 18.49 19.34 35.21
C ASP A 34 19.56 19.72 34.16
N LEU A 35 20.83 19.43 34.43
CA LEU A 35 21.91 19.63 33.44
C LEU A 35 21.79 18.63 32.28
N LEU A 36 21.52 17.35 32.56
CA LEU A 36 21.26 16.36 31.51
C LEU A 36 20.01 16.70 30.71
N LYS A 37 18.94 17.16 31.35
CA LYS A 37 17.71 17.61 30.70
C LYS A 37 17.92 18.85 29.84
N THR A 38 18.72 19.80 30.31
CA THR A 38 19.09 21.01 29.55
C THR A 38 19.97 20.66 28.34
N LEU A 39 20.90 19.71 28.46
CA LEU A 39 21.70 19.23 27.33
C LEU A 39 20.85 18.43 26.32
N VAL A 40 19.89 17.64 26.79
CA VAL A 40 18.92 16.91 25.96
C VAL A 40 17.93 17.87 25.26
N ASP A 41 17.55 18.97 25.90
CA ASP A 41 16.71 20.01 25.29
C ASP A 41 17.51 20.95 24.34
N THR A 42 18.81 21.14 24.59
CA THR A 42 19.71 21.90 23.72
C THR A 42 20.10 21.08 22.47
N ALA A 43 20.15 19.75 22.57
CA ALA A 43 20.23 18.87 21.42
C ALA A 43 18.90 18.92 20.66
N SER A 44 18.87 19.61 19.51
CA SER A 44 17.68 19.75 18.65
C SER A 44 16.98 18.40 18.46
N ARG A 45 15.80 18.23 19.08
CA ARG A 45 15.03 16.99 18.98
C ARG A 45 14.77 16.69 17.50
N PRO A 46 15.16 15.51 16.99
CA PRO A 46 14.99 15.21 15.58
C PRO A 46 13.50 15.23 15.21
N ALA A 47 13.18 15.85 14.06
CA ALA A 47 11.81 15.94 13.59
C ALA A 47 11.19 14.54 13.43
N LEU A 48 10.07 14.30 14.12
CA LEU A 48 9.39 12.99 14.13
C LEU A 48 8.66 12.67 12.83
N LEU A 49 8.32 13.68 12.03
CA LEU A 49 7.68 13.52 10.72
C LEU A 49 8.58 14.04 9.61
N PRO A 50 8.58 13.40 8.43
CA PRO A 50 9.32 13.92 7.29
C PRO A 50 8.69 15.22 6.76
N PRO A 51 9.49 16.12 6.16
CA PRO A 51 9.00 17.39 5.63
C PRO A 51 8.08 17.22 4.42
N LYS A 52 8.20 16.11 3.68
CA LYS A 52 7.41 15.83 2.47
C LYS A 52 6.60 14.54 2.66
N MET A 53 5.29 14.67 2.55
CA MET A 53 4.31 13.58 2.59
C MET A 53 3.35 13.70 1.41
N ILE A 54 2.96 12.56 0.85
CA ILE A 54 1.87 12.47 -0.13
C ILE A 54 0.53 12.78 0.56
N VAL A 55 -0.50 13.07 -0.24
CA VAL A 55 -1.81 13.53 0.27
C VAL A 55 -2.41 12.56 1.27
N THR A 56 -2.50 11.27 0.94
CA THR A 56 -3.03 10.22 1.82
C THR A 56 -2.27 10.14 3.15
N GLN A 57 -0.94 10.20 3.10
CA GLN A 57 -0.10 10.20 4.30
C GLN A 57 -0.32 11.44 5.16
N ARG A 58 -0.44 12.61 4.54
CA ARG A 58 -0.68 13.86 5.26
C ARG A 58 -2.04 13.87 5.96
N LEU A 59 -3.08 13.41 5.26
CA LEU A 59 -4.44 13.35 5.78
C LEU A 59 -4.58 12.34 6.92
N LEU A 60 -3.91 11.18 6.83
CA LEU A 60 -4.02 10.13 7.84
C LEU A 60 -3.01 10.31 9.00
N TRP A 61 -1.73 10.53 8.68
CA TRP A 61 -0.60 10.43 9.62
C TRP A 61 0.12 11.75 9.94
N GLY A 62 -0.22 12.84 9.25
CA GLY A 62 0.39 14.15 9.46
C GLY A 62 0.14 14.69 10.87
N SER A 63 0.76 15.82 11.24
CA SER A 63 0.59 16.40 12.59
C SER A 63 -0.87 16.73 12.95
N LYS A 64 -1.69 17.10 11.96
CA LYS A 64 -3.14 17.30 12.06
C LYS A 64 -3.94 16.20 11.35
N GLY A 65 -3.30 15.06 11.08
CA GLY A 65 -3.93 13.94 10.40
C GLY A 65 -4.89 13.18 11.31
N PHE A 66 -5.78 12.39 10.71
CA PHE A 66 -6.82 11.65 11.40
C PHE A 66 -6.32 10.80 12.58
N MET A 67 -5.17 10.14 12.44
CA MET A 67 -4.59 9.31 13.51
C MET A 67 -4.12 10.14 14.72
N ARG A 68 -3.81 11.43 14.52
CA ARG A 68 -3.43 12.35 15.60
C ARG A 68 -4.65 12.94 16.28
N THR A 69 -5.63 13.38 15.48
CA THR A 69 -6.84 14.04 16.00
C THR A 69 -7.70 13.10 16.84
N THR A 70 -7.66 11.81 16.55
CA THR A 70 -8.38 10.77 17.32
C THR A 70 -7.59 10.21 18.50
N GLY A 71 -6.34 10.65 18.70
CA GLY A 71 -5.46 10.13 19.77
C GLY A 71 -4.92 8.71 19.53
N MET A 72 -5.25 8.07 18.41
CA MET A 72 -4.83 6.69 18.12
C MET A 72 -3.32 6.52 17.88
N ALA A 73 -2.65 7.58 17.43
CA ALA A 73 -1.20 7.62 17.28
C ALA A 73 -0.68 8.94 17.86
N PRO A 74 -0.27 9.03 19.13
CA PRO A 74 0.35 10.24 19.66
C PRO A 74 1.73 10.48 19.03
N LEU A 75 2.08 11.73 18.76
CA LEU A 75 3.34 12.10 18.09
C LEU A 75 4.49 12.17 19.10
N THR A 76 4.87 11.01 19.65
CA THR A 76 6.04 10.82 20.52
C THR A 76 7.08 9.94 19.82
N PRO A 77 8.33 9.88 20.30
CA PRO A 77 9.34 8.96 19.78
C PRO A 77 8.88 7.49 19.77
N GLU A 78 8.20 7.04 20.82
CA GLU A 78 7.69 5.68 20.97
C GLU A 78 6.53 5.40 20.00
N GLY A 79 5.58 6.34 19.90
CA GLY A 79 4.49 6.28 18.94
C GLY A 79 5.02 6.25 17.51
N ARG A 80 6.09 7.00 17.24
CA ARG A 80 6.73 7.02 15.93
C ARG A 80 7.45 5.71 15.62
N ALA A 81 8.12 5.09 16.59
CA ALA A 81 8.71 3.76 16.43
C ALA A 81 7.63 2.71 16.11
N HIS A 82 6.47 2.79 16.77
CA HIS A 82 5.33 1.92 16.48
C HIS A 82 4.78 2.11 15.06
N GLU A 83 4.60 3.35 14.60
CA GLU A 83 4.19 3.65 13.22
C GLU A 83 5.16 3.08 12.18
N LEU A 84 6.46 3.05 12.46
CA LEU A 84 7.44 2.45 11.56
C LEU A 84 7.32 0.92 11.50
N LYS A 85 6.94 0.27 12.59
CA LYS A 85 6.59 -1.17 12.58
C LYS A 85 5.34 -1.43 11.75
N ILE A 86 4.29 -0.61 11.90
CA ILE A 86 3.08 -0.66 11.06
C ILE A 86 3.45 -0.47 9.59
N ARG A 87 4.23 0.57 9.27
CA ARG A 87 4.70 0.82 7.90
C ARG A 87 5.42 -0.40 7.33
N ARG A 88 6.32 -1.01 8.11
CA ARG A 88 7.06 -2.21 7.67
C ARG A 88 6.09 -3.35 7.35
N SER A 89 5.14 -3.62 8.24
CA SER A 89 4.12 -4.64 8.02
C SER A 89 3.31 -4.37 6.75
N MET A 90 2.76 -3.15 6.60
CA MET A 90 1.99 -2.76 5.41
C MET A 90 2.79 -2.90 4.11
N LEU A 91 4.08 -2.52 4.11
CA LEU A 91 4.92 -2.63 2.92
C LEU A 91 5.36 -4.06 2.60
N VAL A 92 5.53 -4.92 3.60
CA VAL A 92 5.72 -6.36 3.37
C VAL A 92 4.44 -6.97 2.79
N SER A 93 3.27 -6.62 3.34
CA SER A 93 1.99 -7.05 2.78
C SER A 93 1.78 -6.53 1.35
N HIS A 94 2.20 -5.30 1.05
CA HIS A 94 2.18 -4.74 -0.31
C HIS A 94 3.02 -5.58 -1.28
N GLN A 95 4.22 -6.03 -0.85
CA GLN A 95 5.07 -6.89 -1.68
C GLN A 95 4.42 -8.25 -1.93
N VAL A 96 3.90 -8.90 -0.88
CA VAL A 96 3.24 -10.20 -0.99
C VAL A 96 2.01 -10.11 -1.90
N ALA A 97 1.12 -9.14 -1.65
CA ALA A 97 -0.05 -8.91 -2.48
C ALA A 97 0.32 -8.52 -3.92
N GLY A 98 1.44 -7.82 -4.11
CA GLY A 98 2.01 -7.52 -5.41
C GLY A 98 2.41 -8.79 -6.19
N PHE A 99 3.05 -9.77 -5.55
CA PHE A 99 3.35 -11.05 -6.19
C PHE A 99 2.11 -11.87 -6.51
N VAL A 100 1.10 -11.86 -5.62
CA VAL A 100 -0.20 -12.50 -5.89
C VAL A 100 -0.86 -11.86 -7.10
N THR A 101 -0.85 -10.52 -7.18
CA THR A 101 -1.38 -9.77 -8.32
C THR A 101 -0.64 -10.12 -9.62
N LEU A 102 0.70 -10.23 -9.56
CA LEU A 102 1.53 -10.63 -10.72
C LEU A 102 1.15 -12.02 -11.23
N ALA A 103 0.98 -13.00 -10.34
CA ALA A 103 0.54 -14.34 -10.71
C ALA A 103 -0.85 -14.32 -11.35
N GLY A 104 -1.77 -13.50 -10.79
CA GLY A 104 -3.09 -13.27 -11.36
C GLY A 104 -3.03 -12.67 -12.77
N PHE A 105 -2.17 -11.68 -13.03
CA PHE A 105 -1.99 -11.13 -14.37
C PHE A 105 -1.49 -12.18 -15.37
N ILE A 106 -0.53 -13.03 -14.98
CA ILE A 106 -0.02 -14.09 -15.85
C ILE A 106 -1.16 -15.06 -16.19
N ALA A 107 -1.91 -15.53 -15.20
CA ALA A 107 -3.04 -16.42 -15.41
C ALA A 107 -4.13 -15.78 -16.30
N GLN A 108 -4.52 -14.54 -15.99
CA GLN A 108 -5.51 -13.79 -16.76
C GLN A 108 -5.05 -13.57 -18.21
N GLY A 109 -3.76 -13.28 -18.41
CA GLY A 109 -3.15 -13.08 -19.73
C GLY A 109 -3.15 -14.36 -20.57
N ILE A 110 -2.83 -15.52 -19.97
CA ILE A 110 -2.90 -16.82 -20.64
C ILE A 110 -4.34 -17.14 -21.06
N VAL A 111 -5.31 -16.98 -20.14
CA VAL A 111 -6.73 -17.21 -20.44
C VAL A 111 -7.24 -16.23 -21.49
N GLY A 112 -6.84 -14.95 -21.40
CA GLY A 112 -7.21 -13.92 -22.38
C GLY A 112 -6.65 -14.18 -23.78
N ALA A 113 -5.43 -14.71 -23.87
CA ALA A 113 -4.84 -15.12 -25.14
C ALA A 113 -5.62 -16.29 -25.79
N LYS A 114 -6.04 -17.29 -25.00
CA LYS A 114 -6.89 -18.38 -25.47
C LYS A 114 -8.28 -17.88 -25.90
N LEU A 115 -8.87 -16.98 -25.11
CA LEU A 115 -10.17 -16.36 -25.41
C LEU A 115 -10.18 -15.62 -26.75
N TYR A 116 -9.04 -15.14 -27.23
CA TYR A 116 -8.95 -14.35 -28.45
C TYR A 116 -9.48 -15.09 -29.68
N ASN A 117 -9.21 -16.40 -29.77
CA ASN A 117 -9.55 -17.27 -30.91
C ASN A 117 -10.70 -18.25 -30.59
N ALA A 118 -11.26 -18.22 -29.38
CA ALA A 118 -12.28 -19.15 -28.95
C ALA A 118 -13.65 -18.83 -29.57
N THR A 119 -14.46 -19.86 -29.80
CA THR A 119 -15.83 -19.74 -30.32
C THR A 119 -16.81 -20.60 -29.52
N GLY A 120 -18.11 -20.40 -29.73
CA GLY A 120 -19.17 -21.23 -29.15
C GLY A 120 -19.12 -21.33 -27.62
N SER A 121 -19.29 -22.55 -27.08
CA SER A 121 -19.30 -22.82 -25.64
C SER A 121 -17.94 -22.58 -24.97
N GLU A 122 -16.84 -22.78 -25.71
CA GLU A 122 -15.50 -22.52 -25.20
C GLU A 122 -15.29 -21.03 -24.95
N TYR A 123 -15.75 -20.16 -25.86
CA TYR A 123 -15.71 -18.71 -25.69
C TYR A 123 -16.37 -18.29 -24.39
N SER A 124 -17.60 -18.73 -24.13
CA SER A 124 -18.35 -18.36 -22.92
C SER A 124 -17.63 -18.79 -21.64
N ARG A 125 -17.06 -20.00 -21.63
CA ARG A 125 -16.30 -20.52 -20.47
C ARG A 125 -15.02 -19.72 -20.24
N LEU A 126 -14.24 -19.46 -21.30
CA LEU A 126 -12.99 -18.70 -21.21
C LEU A 126 -13.25 -17.23 -20.83
N LYS A 127 -14.33 -16.61 -21.34
CA LYS A 127 -14.75 -15.25 -20.96
C LYS A 127 -15.07 -15.19 -19.47
N SER A 128 -15.92 -16.09 -18.98
CA SER A 128 -16.24 -16.17 -17.55
C SER A 128 -15.00 -16.38 -16.68
N THR A 129 -14.08 -17.24 -17.12
CA THR A 129 -12.83 -17.49 -16.40
C THR A 129 -11.95 -16.24 -16.39
N HIS A 130 -11.80 -15.58 -17.54
CA HIS A 130 -11.01 -14.36 -17.68
C HIS A 130 -11.54 -13.23 -16.78
N GLU A 131 -12.85 -13.04 -16.73
CA GLU A 131 -13.50 -12.04 -15.88
C GLU A 131 -13.39 -12.36 -14.38
N THR A 132 -13.48 -13.64 -14.02
CA THR A 132 -13.30 -14.10 -12.63
C THR A 132 -11.88 -13.82 -12.15
N ILE A 133 -10.87 -14.20 -12.94
CA ILE A 133 -9.47 -13.89 -12.61
C ILE A 133 -9.25 -12.37 -12.60
N GLY A 134 -9.83 -11.64 -13.56
CA GLY A 134 -9.77 -10.17 -13.60
C GLY A 134 -10.33 -9.50 -12.35
N THR A 135 -11.43 -10.03 -11.81
CA THR A 135 -12.00 -9.57 -10.54
C THR A 135 -11.03 -9.81 -9.38
N ALA A 136 -10.43 -11.00 -9.30
CA ALA A 136 -9.44 -11.31 -8.27
C ALA A 136 -8.18 -10.42 -8.38
N VAL A 137 -7.70 -10.17 -9.61
CA VAL A 137 -6.60 -9.23 -9.90
C VAL A 137 -6.95 -7.82 -9.46
N ASN A 138 -8.14 -7.31 -9.76
CA ASN A 138 -8.56 -5.98 -9.34
C ASN A 138 -8.60 -5.83 -7.80
N ILE A 139 -9.10 -6.84 -7.09
CA ILE A 139 -9.16 -6.84 -5.62
C ILE A 139 -7.73 -6.85 -5.03
N THR A 140 -6.89 -7.77 -5.50
CA THR A 140 -5.52 -7.91 -5.00
C THR A 140 -4.65 -6.70 -5.36
N TYR A 141 -4.79 -6.15 -6.56
CA TYR A 141 -4.14 -4.93 -7.00
C TYR A 141 -4.57 -3.70 -6.18
N THR A 142 -5.88 -3.53 -5.95
CA THR A 142 -6.40 -2.43 -5.14
C THR A 142 -5.89 -2.52 -3.72
N THR A 143 -5.93 -3.71 -3.12
CA THR A 143 -5.35 -3.98 -1.80
C THR A 143 -3.87 -3.62 -1.76
N THR A 144 -3.10 -4.03 -2.78
CA THR A 144 -1.69 -3.68 -2.95
C THR A 144 -1.50 -2.16 -2.97
N ALA A 145 -2.26 -1.43 -3.78
CA ALA A 145 -2.18 0.02 -3.87
C ALA A 145 -2.50 0.70 -2.52
N LEU A 146 -3.56 0.28 -1.84
CA LEU A 146 -3.98 0.83 -0.54
C LEU A 146 -2.89 0.63 0.53
N LEU A 147 -2.30 -0.56 0.60
CA LEU A 147 -1.21 -0.86 1.55
C LEU A 147 0.00 0.09 1.38
N SER A 148 0.29 0.54 0.16
CA SER A 148 1.38 1.50 -0.08
C SER A 148 0.95 2.95 0.18
N LEU A 149 -0.20 3.36 -0.36
CA LEU A 149 -0.67 4.74 -0.31
C LEU A 149 -1.04 5.18 1.11
N PHE A 150 -1.56 4.27 1.93
CA PHE A 150 -1.99 4.58 3.30
C PHE A 150 -0.96 4.21 4.37
N ALA A 151 0.22 3.70 3.99
CA ALA A 151 1.26 3.40 4.97
C ALA A 151 1.78 4.65 5.69
N PRO A 152 2.05 4.60 7.01
CA PRO A 152 2.66 5.70 7.77
C PRO A 152 3.89 6.23 7.05
N PRO A 153 4.18 7.55 7.07
CA PRO A 153 5.28 8.12 6.32
C PRO A 153 6.63 7.52 6.73
N ARG A 154 7.64 7.54 5.86
CA ARG A 154 9.01 7.09 6.21
C ARG A 154 9.79 8.20 6.91
N MET A 155 10.84 7.87 7.66
CA MET A 155 11.72 8.87 8.32
C MET A 155 12.81 9.42 7.39
N VAL A 156 13.34 8.59 6.49
CA VAL A 156 14.53 8.94 5.71
C VAL A 156 14.12 9.65 4.42
N SER A 157 14.81 10.73 4.09
CA SER A 157 14.67 11.42 2.80
C SER A 157 15.15 10.53 1.66
N GLU A 158 14.56 10.70 0.48
CA GLU A 158 15.02 9.97 -0.71
C GLU A 158 16.45 10.41 -1.09
N ARG A 159 17.29 9.46 -1.48
CA ARG A 159 18.63 9.77 -2.03
C ARG A 159 18.50 10.62 -3.30
N ARG A 160 19.48 11.50 -3.54
CA ARG A 160 19.62 12.24 -4.81
C ARG A 160 20.00 11.24 -5.92
N GLY A 161 19.61 11.52 -7.16
CA GLY A 161 19.85 10.63 -8.31
C GLY A 161 18.73 9.61 -8.59
N PHE A 162 18.91 8.78 -9.62
CA PHE A 162 17.98 7.71 -9.98
C PHE A 162 18.08 6.54 -8.98
N SER A 163 16.95 5.87 -8.71
CA SER A 163 16.93 4.70 -7.82
C SER A 163 15.80 3.76 -8.20
N SER A 164 15.95 2.48 -7.83
CA SER A 164 14.93 1.43 -7.87
C SER A 164 13.55 1.90 -7.39
N ILE A 165 13.50 2.64 -6.29
CA ILE A 165 12.25 3.19 -5.74
C ILE A 165 11.64 4.29 -6.62
N LYS A 166 12.45 5.16 -7.23
CA LYS A 166 11.94 6.19 -8.13
C LYS A 166 11.42 5.57 -9.43
N LEU A 167 12.15 4.58 -9.96
CA LEU A 167 11.70 3.81 -11.12
C LEU A 167 10.35 3.15 -10.84
N HIS A 168 10.21 2.47 -9.70
CA HIS A 168 8.93 1.89 -9.28
C HIS A 168 7.81 2.94 -9.23
N LYS A 169 8.05 4.14 -8.67
CA LYS A 169 7.01 5.19 -8.64
C LYS A 169 6.59 5.66 -10.02
N TYR A 170 7.52 5.79 -10.96
CA TYR A 170 7.18 6.16 -12.33
C TYR A 170 6.39 5.06 -13.02
N LEU A 171 6.84 3.82 -12.90
CA LEU A 171 6.11 2.66 -13.41
C LEU A 171 4.77 2.47 -12.69
N ALA A 172 4.63 2.93 -11.44
CA ALA A 172 3.38 2.91 -10.70
C ALA A 172 2.33 3.83 -11.29
N VAL A 173 2.73 5.01 -11.78
CA VAL A 173 1.81 5.86 -12.54
C VAL A 173 1.33 5.11 -13.79
N VAL A 174 2.23 4.46 -14.52
CA VAL A 174 1.89 3.73 -15.74
C VAL A 174 0.96 2.54 -15.46
N HIS A 175 1.27 1.69 -14.46
CA HIS A 175 0.45 0.52 -14.18
C HIS A 175 -0.88 0.87 -13.50
N ILE A 176 -0.98 1.96 -12.72
CA ILE A 176 -2.28 2.47 -12.23
C ILE A 176 -3.14 2.96 -13.40
N ALA A 177 -2.58 3.80 -14.28
CA ALA A 177 -3.31 4.28 -15.45
C ALA A 177 -3.74 3.12 -16.35
N GLY A 178 -2.85 2.16 -16.57
CA GLY A 178 -3.12 0.96 -17.33
C GLY A 178 -4.24 0.10 -16.72
N MET A 179 -4.25 -0.12 -15.41
CA MET A 179 -5.34 -0.84 -14.73
C MET A 179 -6.70 -0.16 -14.91
N ILE A 180 -6.75 1.17 -14.79
CA ILE A 180 -7.98 1.93 -15.03
C ILE A 180 -8.42 1.76 -16.48
N ALA A 181 -7.50 1.98 -17.44
CA ALA A 181 -7.78 1.88 -18.87
C ALA A 181 -8.28 0.48 -19.25
N THR A 182 -7.63 -0.59 -18.78
CA THR A 182 -8.02 -1.97 -19.08
C THR A 182 -9.44 -2.28 -18.58
N ASN A 183 -9.81 -1.82 -17.38
CA ASN A 183 -11.16 -2.01 -16.83
C ASN A 183 -12.23 -1.20 -17.58
N VAL A 184 -11.94 0.07 -17.90
CA VAL A 184 -12.85 0.91 -18.69
C VAL A 184 -13.08 0.30 -20.07
N LEU A 185 -12.01 -0.08 -20.76
CA LEU A 185 -12.09 -0.72 -22.07
C LEU A 185 -12.84 -2.05 -21.99
N ALA A 186 -12.59 -2.87 -20.97
CA ALA A 186 -13.31 -4.14 -20.77
C ALA A 186 -14.82 -3.93 -20.67
N SER A 187 -15.28 -2.95 -19.87
CA SER A 187 -16.70 -2.63 -19.72
C SER A 187 -17.36 -2.11 -21.00
N SER A 188 -16.56 -1.58 -21.94
CA SER A 188 -17.06 -1.05 -23.20
C SER A 188 -17.19 -2.11 -24.30
N LEU A 189 -16.57 -3.30 -24.14
CA LEU A 189 -16.49 -4.32 -25.19
C LEU A 189 -17.85 -4.91 -25.62
N GLU A 190 -18.87 -4.87 -24.76
CA GLU A 190 -20.20 -5.37 -25.11
C GLU A 190 -20.89 -4.51 -26.19
N GLY A 191 -20.68 -3.19 -26.15
CA GLY A 191 -21.20 -2.25 -27.16
C GLY A 191 -20.18 -1.87 -28.23
N HIS A 192 -18.89 -2.09 -27.98
CA HIS A 192 -17.78 -1.65 -28.82
C HIS A 192 -16.72 -2.75 -28.98
N PRO A 193 -17.04 -3.85 -29.68
CA PRO A 193 -16.10 -4.98 -29.87
C PRO A 193 -14.81 -4.58 -30.60
N GLU A 194 -14.83 -3.51 -31.38
CA GLU A 194 -13.66 -2.90 -32.03
C GLU A 194 -12.61 -2.39 -31.03
N LEU A 195 -12.97 -2.22 -29.74
CA LEU A 195 -12.03 -1.82 -28.69
C LEU A 195 -11.14 -2.96 -28.18
N LYS A 196 -11.39 -4.21 -28.59
CA LYS A 196 -10.64 -5.40 -28.15
C LYS A 196 -9.11 -5.26 -28.34
N PRO A 197 -8.58 -4.73 -29.46
CA PRO A 197 -7.14 -4.51 -29.62
C PRO A 197 -6.57 -3.51 -28.61
N TYR A 198 -7.32 -2.45 -28.30
CA TYR A 198 -6.90 -1.43 -27.33
C TYR A 198 -6.93 -1.97 -25.90
N HIS A 199 -7.96 -2.74 -25.53
CA HIS A 199 -8.01 -3.44 -24.23
C HIS A 199 -6.77 -4.33 -24.06
N ARG A 200 -6.42 -5.09 -25.10
CA ARG A 200 -5.25 -5.98 -25.10
C ARG A 200 -3.93 -5.20 -25.01
N ALA A 201 -3.79 -4.12 -25.75
CA ALA A 201 -2.61 -3.25 -25.69
C ALA A 201 -2.44 -2.68 -24.27
N ALA A 202 -3.52 -2.11 -23.70
CA ALA A 202 -3.52 -1.61 -22.33
C ALA A 202 -3.16 -2.70 -21.32
N ALA A 203 -3.70 -3.92 -21.47
CA ALA A 203 -3.41 -5.04 -20.60
C ALA A 203 -1.92 -5.45 -20.65
N TYR A 204 -1.31 -5.54 -21.83
CA TYR A 204 0.12 -5.86 -21.95
C TYR A 204 1.02 -4.75 -21.43
N THR A 205 0.69 -3.48 -21.69
CA THR A 205 1.43 -2.34 -21.13
C THR A 205 1.35 -2.34 -19.61
N THR A 206 0.17 -2.60 -19.05
CA THR A 206 -0.05 -2.70 -17.60
C THR A 206 0.77 -3.83 -16.99
N PHE A 207 0.68 -5.03 -17.56
CA PHE A 207 1.46 -6.17 -17.12
C PHE A 207 2.96 -5.90 -17.19
N GLY A 208 3.46 -5.37 -18.31
CA GLY A 208 4.87 -5.04 -18.48
C GLY A 208 5.37 -4.02 -17.46
N ALA A 209 4.63 -2.92 -17.27
CA ALA A 209 4.97 -1.89 -16.28
C ALA A 209 4.93 -2.44 -14.84
N PHE A 210 3.95 -3.28 -14.53
CA PHE A 210 3.82 -3.91 -13.21
C PHE A 210 4.94 -4.93 -12.96
N ALA A 211 5.23 -5.82 -13.90
CA ALA A 211 6.30 -6.80 -13.80
C ALA A 211 7.68 -6.10 -13.68
N ALA A 212 7.93 -5.07 -14.50
CA ALA A 212 9.13 -4.25 -14.39
C ALA A 212 9.21 -3.55 -13.02
N SER A 213 8.08 -3.11 -12.45
CA SER A 213 8.03 -2.52 -11.11
C SER A 213 8.42 -3.51 -10.01
N VAL A 214 8.01 -4.76 -10.12
CA VAL A 214 8.38 -5.84 -9.19
C VAL A 214 9.89 -6.14 -9.29
N ILE A 215 10.42 -6.23 -10.50
CA ILE A 215 11.86 -6.45 -10.74
C ILE A 215 12.66 -5.28 -10.16
N ALA A 216 12.24 -4.04 -10.43
CA ALA A 216 12.93 -2.84 -9.99
C ALA A 216 13.03 -2.70 -8.47
N ILE A 217 12.15 -3.33 -7.67
CA ILE A 217 12.24 -3.29 -6.20
C ILE A 217 13.08 -4.44 -5.63
N LYS A 218 13.15 -5.58 -6.34
CA LYS A 218 13.88 -6.76 -5.87
C LYS A 218 15.40 -6.62 -5.99
N PHE A 219 15.87 -5.73 -6.87
CA PHE A 219 17.28 -5.45 -7.17
C PHE A 219 17.60 -3.95 -7.07
#